data_AF-A0A660UER3-F1
#
_entry.id   AF-A0A660UER3-F1
#
_cell.length_a   1.000
_cell.length_b   1.000
_cell.length_c   1.000
_cell.angle_alpha   90.00
_cell.angle_beta   90.00
_cell.angle_gamma   90.00
#
_symmetry.space_group_name_H-M   'P 1'
#
loop_
_entity.id
_entity.type
_entity.pdbx_description
1 polymer ?
#
loop_
_entity_poly.entity_id
_entity_poly.type
_entity_poly.pdbx_seq_one_letter_code
_entity_poly.pdbx_strand_id
1 'polypeptide(L)'
;MNRGQVREFLLDTSKPVEERFEVLYRYLPYVRHSSYARAMWIALKEIYGYDDITPQNYLEITEKMREMNRPGIYEEVLVKKGRIKFALTQAGRTDYENPFMVPVLPMGYLTQFPRGRRDVEERGAKLGMTINTLDDYIEYCGERIRRWRDEERVVGLKTVSVPYREAPSDSEARGLFAKLMGHGRLEGGESAALEAYLRDKVLEICGREGFVVAVHSGVWDDFRNLDPRHSIPLFIRFPDTKFDLYHMGMPWVRDVVFIGGNWHNVYINWCWSHIVSYYMAQSGILEYLDYVPVNKIIAFGGDYSAPCLEKVIGHLRMAQENIATALARAVRDGRMSVDQAIEAARMWFWDNPVRIYDLNRLAS
;
A
#
# COMPACT_ATOMS: atom_id res chain seq x y z
N MET A 1 3.15 13.50 27.74
CA MET A 1 2.44 13.14 26.50
C MET A 1 2.85 11.73 26.11
N ASN A 2 1.90 10.84 25.82
CA ASN A 2 2.20 9.58 25.15
C ASN A 2 2.54 9.82 23.66
N ARG A 3 3.00 8.77 22.94
CA ARG A 3 3.39 8.87 21.53
C ARG A 3 2.32 9.53 20.65
N GLY A 4 1.05 9.17 20.85
CA GLY A 4 -0.09 9.71 20.08
C GLY A 4 -0.27 11.20 20.33
N GLN A 5 -0.29 11.60 21.60
CA GLN A 5 -0.43 13.01 22.00
C GLN A 5 0.70 13.90 21.46
N VAL A 6 1.95 13.41 21.45
CA VAL A 6 3.08 14.16 20.86
C VAL A 6 2.86 14.34 19.36
N ARG A 7 2.47 13.29 18.65
CA ARG A 7 2.18 13.37 17.20
C ARG A 7 1.07 14.39 16.92
N GLU A 8 -0.04 14.32 17.64
CA GLU A 8 -1.17 15.24 17.49
C GLU A 8 -0.75 16.69 17.73
N PHE A 9 0.00 16.94 18.82
CA PHE A 9 0.52 18.27 19.14
C PHE A 9 1.43 18.83 18.03
N LEU A 10 2.35 18.01 17.49
CA LEU A 10 3.24 18.43 16.41
C LEU A 10 2.50 18.77 15.11
N LEU A 11 1.35 18.13 14.86
CA LEU A 11 0.53 18.33 13.66
C LEU A 11 -0.53 19.43 13.82
N ASP A 12 -0.77 19.93 15.03
CA ASP A 12 -1.77 20.96 15.31
C ASP A 12 -1.29 22.35 14.84
N THR A 13 -1.74 22.77 13.65
CA THR A 13 -1.36 24.06 13.07
C THR A 13 -2.01 25.27 13.76
N SER A 14 -2.92 25.06 14.71
CA SER A 14 -3.45 26.14 15.55
C SER A 14 -2.47 26.57 16.65
N LYS A 15 -1.45 25.75 16.95
CA LYS A 15 -0.40 26.06 17.92
C LYS A 15 0.75 26.87 17.29
N PRO A 16 1.39 27.76 18.06
CA PRO A 16 2.60 28.45 17.62
C PRO A 16 3.65 27.48 17.07
N VAL A 17 4.37 27.90 16.04
CA VAL A 17 5.40 27.06 15.40
C VAL A 17 6.53 26.80 16.39
N GLU A 18 6.84 27.79 17.22
CA GLU A 18 7.83 27.80 18.28
C GLU A 18 7.59 26.65 19.28
N GLU A 19 6.38 26.56 19.82
CA GLU A 19 6.01 25.52 20.79
C GLU A 19 6.12 24.11 20.19
N ARG A 20 5.70 23.95 18.93
CA ARG A 20 5.82 22.68 18.21
C ARG A 20 7.27 22.34 17.90
N PHE A 21 8.06 23.33 17.51
CA PHE A 21 9.49 23.18 17.26
C PHE A 21 10.24 22.78 18.53
N GLU A 22 9.97 23.39 19.68
CA GLU A 22 10.61 23.02 20.95
C GLU A 22 10.40 21.54 21.30
N VAL A 23 9.18 21.03 21.09
CA VAL A 23 8.88 19.60 21.28
C VAL A 23 9.65 18.73 20.29
N LEU A 24 9.64 19.08 18.99
CA LEU A 24 10.40 18.35 17.97
C LEU A 24 11.90 18.33 18.29
N TYR A 25 12.46 19.50 18.57
CA TYR A 25 13.89 19.71 18.79
C TYR A 25 14.41 18.91 19.98
N ARG A 26 13.61 18.77 21.04
CA ARG A 26 13.93 17.90 22.19
C ARG A 26 14.17 16.45 21.79
N TYR A 27 13.39 15.92 20.84
CA TYR A 27 13.46 14.51 20.45
C TYR A 27 14.38 14.25 19.25
N LEU A 28 14.68 15.29 18.47
CA LEU A 28 15.40 15.20 17.21
C LEU A 28 16.74 14.45 17.33
N PRO A 29 17.60 14.68 18.35
CA PRO A 29 18.87 13.95 18.48
C PRO A 29 18.69 12.43 18.63
N TYR A 30 17.64 11.99 19.31
CA TYR A 30 17.39 10.57 19.59
C TYR A 30 16.87 9.81 18.38
N VAL A 31 16.16 10.50 17.46
CA VAL A 31 15.60 9.87 16.26
C VAL A 31 16.44 10.09 15.01
N ARG A 32 17.43 11.00 15.06
CA ARG A 32 18.19 11.50 13.90
C ARG A 32 18.76 10.41 13.01
N HIS A 33 19.26 9.33 13.61
CA HIS A 33 19.93 8.24 12.91
C HIS A 33 19.01 7.10 12.47
N SER A 34 17.71 7.19 12.78
CA SER A 34 16.73 6.20 12.31
C SER A 34 16.54 6.29 10.79
N SER A 35 16.21 5.16 10.16
CA SER A 35 15.89 5.12 8.72
C SER A 35 14.67 5.99 8.39
N TYR A 36 13.70 6.11 9.29
CA TYR A 36 12.57 7.02 9.16
C TYR A 36 12.96 8.51 9.13
N ALA A 37 13.94 8.92 9.94
CA ALA A 37 14.45 10.27 9.96
C ALA A 37 15.29 10.57 8.72
N ARG A 38 16.07 9.60 8.23
CA ARG A 38 16.88 9.75 7.01
C ARG A 38 16.06 10.17 5.79
N ALA A 39 14.87 9.58 5.58
CA ALA A 39 13.97 10.01 4.50
C ALA A 39 13.52 11.48 4.66
N MET A 40 13.31 11.93 5.90
CA MET A 40 13.00 13.33 6.16
C MET A 40 14.21 14.23 5.86
N TRP A 41 15.42 13.87 6.29
CA TRP A 41 16.63 14.65 6.04
C TRP A 41 16.95 14.81 4.56
N ILE A 42 16.81 13.73 3.78
CA ILE A 42 16.99 13.79 2.32
C ILE A 42 15.95 14.72 1.69
N ALA A 43 14.69 14.60 2.10
CA ALA A 43 13.63 15.48 1.61
C ALA A 43 13.87 16.95 1.98
N LEU A 44 14.27 17.22 3.23
CA LEU A 44 14.63 18.56 3.70
C LEU A 44 15.70 19.20 2.82
N LYS A 45 16.75 18.45 2.50
CA LYS A 45 17.83 18.91 1.63
C LYS A 45 17.38 19.10 0.18
N GLU A 46 16.78 18.09 -0.44
CA GLU A 46 16.43 18.12 -1.88
C GLU A 46 15.27 19.07 -2.23
N ILE A 47 14.42 19.37 -1.27
CA ILE A 47 13.21 20.17 -1.50
C ILE A 47 13.40 21.58 -0.95
N TYR A 48 13.96 21.72 0.25
CA TYR A 48 14.05 23.00 0.95
C TYR A 48 15.47 23.57 1.01
N GLY A 49 16.50 22.76 0.75
CA GLY A 49 17.90 23.20 0.69
C GLY A 49 18.61 23.24 2.05
N TYR A 50 18.08 22.56 3.07
CA TYR A 50 18.68 22.54 4.42
C TYR A 50 19.21 21.17 4.79
N ASP A 51 20.38 21.14 5.42
CA ASP A 51 21.00 19.93 5.96
C ASP A 51 20.55 19.61 7.39
N ASP A 52 19.97 20.59 8.10
CA ASP A 52 19.54 20.43 9.49
C ASP A 52 18.37 21.34 9.85
N ILE A 53 17.69 21.04 10.96
CA ILE A 53 16.67 21.89 11.57
C ILE A 53 17.23 22.39 12.91
N THR A 54 17.39 23.71 13.01
CA THR A 54 18.00 24.40 14.16
C THR A 54 17.12 25.56 14.63
N PRO A 55 17.35 26.10 15.84
CA PRO A 55 16.68 27.31 16.30
C PRO A 55 16.88 28.53 15.39
N GLN A 56 17.89 28.51 14.50
CA GLN A 56 18.19 29.61 13.59
C GLN A 56 17.43 29.52 12.25
N ASN A 57 16.96 28.34 11.84
CA ASN A 57 16.39 28.14 10.50
C ASN A 57 14.96 27.56 10.47
N TYR A 58 14.40 27.09 11.60
CA TYR A 58 13.10 26.41 11.61
C TYR A 58 11.95 27.28 11.09
N LEU A 59 11.99 28.61 11.33
CA LEU A 59 11.00 29.55 10.81
C LEU A 59 11.11 29.70 9.29
N GLU A 60 12.32 29.83 8.76
CA GLU A 60 12.55 29.94 7.32
C GLU A 60 12.13 28.66 6.57
N ILE A 61 12.46 27.49 7.14
CA ILE A 61 11.97 26.20 6.64
C ILE A 61 10.44 26.17 6.64
N THR A 62 9.81 26.65 7.71
CA THR A 62 8.35 26.69 7.83
C THR A 62 7.71 27.59 6.76
N GLU A 63 8.27 28.77 6.49
CA GLU A 63 7.75 29.64 5.42
C GLU A 63 7.90 28.99 4.04
N LYS A 64 9.06 28.37 3.74
CA LYS A 64 9.25 27.64 2.48
C LYS A 64 8.26 26.48 2.31
N MET A 65 7.96 25.76 3.39
CA MET A 65 6.92 24.72 3.37
C MET A 65 5.53 25.32 3.06
N ARG A 66 5.19 26.47 3.64
CA ARG A 66 3.92 27.17 3.37
C ARG A 66 3.83 27.66 1.93
N GLU A 67 4.90 28.24 1.39
CA GLU A 67 4.99 28.69 0.00
C GLU A 67 4.80 27.54 -1.00
N MET A 68 5.33 26.36 -0.67
CA MET A 68 5.19 25.17 -1.50
C MET A 68 3.79 24.53 -1.40
N ASN A 69 3.09 24.70 -0.27
CA ASN A 69 1.75 24.14 -0.03
C ASN A 69 0.66 24.90 -0.79
N ARG A 70 0.67 24.75 -2.12
CA ARG A 70 -0.23 25.38 -3.08
C ARG A 70 -0.69 24.37 -4.14
N PRO A 71 -1.75 24.66 -4.91
CA PRO A 71 -2.16 23.81 -6.03
C PRO A 71 -0.99 23.46 -6.95
N GLY A 72 -0.89 22.18 -7.35
CA GLY A 72 0.21 21.65 -8.15
C GLY A 72 1.36 21.00 -7.37
N ILE A 73 1.36 21.06 -6.02
CA ILE A 73 2.44 20.46 -5.19
C ILE A 73 2.67 18.97 -5.50
N TYR A 74 1.62 18.19 -5.75
CA TYR A 74 1.76 16.76 -6.07
C TYR A 74 2.52 16.52 -7.38
N GLU A 75 2.28 17.34 -8.41
CA GLU A 75 3.01 17.24 -9.67
C GLU A 75 4.47 17.67 -9.50
N GLU A 76 4.71 18.76 -8.77
CA GLU A 76 6.06 19.24 -8.47
C GLU A 76 6.89 18.19 -7.72
N VAL A 77 6.32 17.59 -6.68
CA VAL A 77 7.01 16.59 -5.87
C VAL A 77 7.07 15.25 -6.61
N LEU A 78 5.93 14.62 -6.90
CA LEU A 78 5.91 13.23 -7.38
C LEU A 78 6.41 13.12 -8.84
N VAL A 79 5.96 14.01 -9.72
CA VAL A 79 6.26 13.90 -11.15
C VAL A 79 7.59 14.57 -11.49
N LYS A 80 7.78 15.86 -11.18
CA LYS A 80 8.99 16.57 -11.61
C LYS A 80 10.23 16.15 -10.82
N LYS A 81 10.17 16.12 -9.48
CA LYS A 81 11.30 15.69 -8.63
C LYS A 81 11.42 14.17 -8.54
N GLY A 82 10.31 13.47 -8.37
CA GLY A 82 10.27 12.02 -8.19
C GLY A 82 10.36 11.21 -9.48
N ARG A 83 10.05 11.83 -10.64
CA ARG A 83 9.89 11.13 -11.94
C ARG A 83 8.88 9.99 -11.88
N ILE A 84 7.91 10.09 -10.97
CA ILE A 84 6.84 9.10 -10.80
C ILE A 84 5.82 9.28 -11.92
N LYS A 85 5.56 8.22 -12.67
CA LYS A 85 4.53 8.20 -13.72
C LYS A 85 3.17 7.77 -13.20
N PHE A 86 3.14 6.87 -12.22
CA PHE A 86 1.93 6.39 -11.57
C PHE A 86 2.15 6.33 -10.06
N ALA A 87 1.23 6.94 -9.31
CA ALA A 87 1.13 6.86 -7.87
C ALA A 87 -0.12 6.05 -7.53
N LEU A 88 0.06 4.81 -7.05
CA LEU A 88 -1.07 3.99 -6.63
C LEU A 88 -1.59 4.48 -5.28
N THR A 89 -2.79 5.07 -5.28
CA THR A 89 -3.37 5.72 -4.11
C THR A 89 -4.30 4.78 -3.34
N GLN A 90 -4.21 4.82 -2.01
CA GLN A 90 -5.07 4.03 -1.11
C GLN A 90 -5.90 4.95 -0.22
N ALA A 91 -6.61 5.91 -0.83
CA ALA A 91 -7.38 6.93 -0.12
C ALA A 91 -8.90 6.69 -0.14
N GLY A 92 -9.36 5.52 -0.62
CA GLY A 92 -10.79 5.16 -0.63
C GLY A 92 -11.66 6.00 -1.59
N ARG A 93 -11.06 6.57 -2.64
CA ARG A 93 -11.74 7.44 -3.61
C ARG A 93 -11.15 7.29 -5.01
N THR A 94 -11.88 7.74 -6.03
CA THR A 94 -11.49 7.61 -7.45
C THR A 94 -11.48 8.95 -8.20
N ASP A 95 -12.03 10.00 -7.61
CA ASP A 95 -12.11 11.37 -8.11
C ASP A 95 -10.79 12.13 -7.90
N TYR A 96 -9.77 11.76 -8.70
CA TYR A 96 -8.49 12.44 -8.76
C TYR A 96 -8.41 13.39 -9.95
N GLU A 97 -8.03 14.64 -9.70
CA GLU A 97 -7.73 15.62 -10.76
C GLU A 97 -6.48 15.22 -11.57
N ASN A 98 -5.50 14.61 -10.89
CA ASN A 98 -4.22 14.25 -11.47
C ASN A 98 -4.28 12.83 -12.05
N PRO A 99 -4.12 12.61 -13.37
CA PRO A 99 -4.27 11.29 -13.98
C PRO A 99 -3.18 10.28 -13.57
N PHE A 100 -2.04 10.77 -13.06
CA PHE A 100 -0.99 9.92 -12.50
C PHE A 100 -1.36 9.33 -11.13
N MET A 101 -2.42 9.81 -10.47
CA MET A 101 -2.95 9.20 -9.24
C MET A 101 -3.95 8.11 -9.61
N VAL A 102 -3.61 6.87 -9.30
CA VAL A 102 -4.35 5.70 -9.77
C VAL A 102 -4.88 4.92 -8.56
N PRO A 103 -6.20 4.76 -8.42
CA PRO A 103 -6.78 4.20 -7.21
C PRO A 103 -6.57 2.69 -7.04
N VAL A 104 -6.28 2.31 -5.80
CA VAL A 104 -6.44 0.95 -5.25
C VAL A 104 -7.41 1.06 -4.08
N LEU A 105 -8.57 0.39 -4.18
CA LEU A 105 -9.68 0.62 -3.25
C LEU A 105 -9.74 -0.42 -2.12
N PRO A 106 -10.24 -0.09 -0.92
CA PRO A 106 -10.42 -1.06 0.15
C PRO A 106 -11.38 -2.18 -0.26
N MET A 107 -10.96 -3.44 -0.09
CA MET A 107 -11.81 -4.62 -0.34
C MET A 107 -13.08 -4.61 0.53
N GLY A 108 -13.01 -4.01 1.72
CA GLY A 108 -14.16 -3.83 2.62
C GLY A 108 -15.35 -3.10 1.99
N TYR A 109 -15.15 -2.33 0.92
CA TYR A 109 -16.26 -1.72 0.17
C TYR A 109 -17.17 -2.74 -0.51
N LEU A 110 -16.72 -3.98 -0.69
CA LEU A 110 -17.50 -5.09 -1.22
C LEU A 110 -17.85 -6.15 -0.17
N THR A 111 -17.11 -6.23 0.95
CA THR A 111 -17.24 -7.37 1.88
C THR A 111 -17.83 -6.99 3.24
N GLN A 112 -17.90 -5.70 3.58
CA GLN A 112 -18.33 -5.23 4.91
C GLN A 112 -19.58 -4.34 4.81
N PHE A 113 -20.41 -4.39 5.85
CA PHE A 113 -21.68 -3.65 5.95
C PHE A 113 -21.83 -2.94 7.31
N PRO A 114 -21.00 -1.93 7.62
CA PRO A 114 -21.06 -1.23 8.91
C PRO A 114 -22.42 -0.58 9.21
N ARG A 115 -23.18 -0.18 8.19
CA ARG A 115 -24.55 0.36 8.29
C ARG A 115 -25.62 -0.69 7.98
N GLY A 116 -25.23 -1.96 7.90
CA GLY A 116 -26.10 -3.09 7.65
C GLY A 116 -26.77 -3.03 6.27
N ARG A 117 -28.06 -3.35 6.19
CA ARG A 117 -28.84 -3.38 4.93
C ARG A 117 -28.70 -2.10 4.10
N ARG A 118 -28.61 -0.94 4.77
CA ARG A 118 -28.49 0.36 4.11
C ARG A 118 -27.26 0.42 3.18
N ASP A 119 -26.15 -0.23 3.56
CA ASP A 119 -24.97 -0.31 2.70
C ASP A 119 -25.27 -1.08 1.41
N VAL A 120 -26.00 -2.19 1.50
CA VAL A 120 -26.37 -3.03 0.35
C VAL A 120 -27.28 -2.25 -0.61
N GLU A 121 -28.34 -1.64 -0.09
CA GLU A 121 -29.32 -0.87 -0.88
C GLU A 121 -28.68 0.34 -1.56
N GLU A 122 -27.88 1.14 -0.84
CA GLU A 122 -27.21 2.32 -1.43
C GLU A 122 -26.16 1.92 -2.47
N ARG A 123 -25.46 0.80 -2.27
CA ARG A 123 -24.51 0.24 -3.23
C ARG A 123 -25.20 -0.17 -4.53
N GLY A 124 -26.26 -0.98 -4.43
CA GLY A 124 -27.04 -1.41 -5.59
C GLY A 124 -27.64 -0.22 -6.35
N ALA A 125 -28.26 0.72 -5.63
CA ALA A 125 -28.89 1.90 -6.22
C ALA A 125 -27.90 2.76 -7.04
N LYS A 126 -26.65 2.92 -6.58
CA LYS A 126 -25.60 3.65 -7.33
C LYS A 126 -25.29 3.02 -8.70
N LEU A 127 -25.54 1.73 -8.88
CA LEU A 127 -25.32 1.02 -10.14
C LEU A 127 -26.63 0.76 -10.91
N GLY A 128 -27.77 1.17 -10.36
CA GLY A 128 -29.09 0.88 -10.91
C GLY A 128 -29.54 -0.58 -10.70
N MET A 129 -28.98 -1.27 -9.70
CA MET A 129 -29.28 -2.67 -9.38
C MET A 129 -30.16 -2.76 -8.13
N THR A 130 -31.18 -3.61 -8.17
CA THR A 130 -31.93 -4.01 -6.96
C THR A 130 -31.35 -5.31 -6.43
N ILE A 131 -30.92 -5.30 -5.16
CA ILE A 131 -30.25 -6.43 -4.53
C ILE A 131 -31.19 -7.02 -3.47
N ASN A 132 -31.75 -8.20 -3.74
CA ASN A 132 -32.65 -8.92 -2.84
C ASN A 132 -31.98 -10.18 -2.26
N THR A 133 -31.10 -10.81 -3.04
CA THR A 133 -30.44 -12.07 -2.68
C THR A 133 -28.92 -11.92 -2.61
N LEU A 134 -28.26 -12.93 -2.03
CA LEU A 134 -26.81 -13.01 -2.03
C LEU A 134 -26.24 -13.10 -3.46
N ASP A 135 -26.95 -13.77 -4.37
CA ASP A 135 -26.51 -13.89 -5.77
C ASP A 135 -26.54 -12.53 -6.47
N ASP A 136 -27.61 -11.74 -6.26
CA ASP A 136 -27.70 -10.36 -6.76
C ASP A 136 -26.53 -9.51 -6.25
N TYR A 137 -26.11 -9.74 -4.99
CA TYR A 137 -24.97 -9.03 -4.42
C TYR A 137 -23.63 -9.46 -5.01
N ILE A 138 -23.44 -10.75 -5.31
CA ILE A 138 -22.24 -11.25 -6.00
C ILE A 138 -22.17 -10.70 -7.43
N GLU A 139 -23.30 -10.64 -8.13
CA GLU A 139 -23.39 -9.99 -9.45
C GLU A 139 -23.03 -8.51 -9.36
N TYR A 140 -23.56 -7.80 -8.37
CA TYR A 140 -23.18 -6.42 -8.06
C TYR A 140 -21.66 -6.27 -7.86
N CYS A 141 -21.02 -7.16 -7.11
CA CYS A 141 -19.57 -7.12 -6.90
C CYS A 141 -18.79 -7.23 -8.23
N GLY A 142 -19.22 -8.13 -9.12
CA GLY A 142 -18.65 -8.27 -10.46
C GLY A 142 -18.80 -7.00 -11.28
N GLU A 143 -20.02 -6.45 -11.34
CA GLU A 143 -20.30 -5.21 -12.07
C GLU A 143 -19.53 -4.01 -11.50
N ARG A 144 -19.46 -3.89 -10.18
CA ARG A 144 -18.72 -2.83 -9.50
C ARG A 144 -17.23 -2.88 -9.80
N ILE A 145 -16.62 -4.05 -9.82
CA ILE A 145 -15.20 -4.23 -10.19
C ILE A 145 -14.98 -3.83 -11.65
N ARG A 146 -15.87 -4.22 -12.58
CA ARG A 146 -15.77 -3.82 -13.99
C ARG A 146 -15.87 -2.31 -14.18
N ARG A 147 -16.85 -1.65 -13.57
CA ARG A 147 -16.95 -0.17 -13.62
C ARG A 147 -15.76 0.51 -12.97
N TRP A 148 -15.25 -0.02 -11.85
CA TRP A 148 -14.03 0.49 -11.24
C TRP A 148 -12.84 0.41 -12.20
N ARG A 149 -12.72 -0.69 -12.95
CA ARG A 149 -11.68 -0.87 -13.96
C ARG A 149 -11.81 0.13 -15.10
N ASP A 150 -12.99 0.14 -15.71
CA ASP A 150 -13.22 0.66 -17.06
C ASP A 150 -13.59 2.14 -17.06
N GLU A 151 -14.25 2.60 -15.99
CA GLU A 151 -14.76 3.97 -15.87
C GLU A 151 -13.99 4.79 -14.83
N GLU A 152 -13.48 4.16 -13.77
CA GLU A 152 -12.89 4.87 -12.61
C GLU A 152 -11.38 4.62 -12.43
N ARG A 153 -10.72 3.99 -13.40
CA ARG A 153 -9.26 3.80 -13.45
C ARG A 153 -8.67 3.01 -12.27
N VAL A 154 -9.48 2.27 -11.52
CA VAL A 154 -9.04 1.46 -10.37
C VAL A 154 -8.26 0.25 -10.88
N VAL A 155 -7.11 -0.04 -10.28
CA VAL A 155 -6.20 -1.13 -10.72
C VAL A 155 -6.13 -2.30 -9.74
N GLY A 156 -6.77 -2.19 -8.59
CA GLY A 156 -6.74 -3.25 -7.60
C GLY A 156 -7.56 -2.97 -6.36
N LEU A 157 -7.61 -3.98 -5.49
CA LEU A 157 -8.19 -3.88 -4.15
C LEU A 157 -7.10 -4.01 -3.09
N LYS A 158 -7.29 -3.34 -1.95
CA LYS A 158 -6.41 -3.40 -0.79
C LYS A 158 -7.08 -4.14 0.36
N THR A 159 -6.32 -5.03 0.98
CA THR A 159 -6.69 -5.72 2.21
C THR A 159 -5.48 -5.81 3.15
N VAL A 160 -5.67 -6.44 4.30
CA VAL A 160 -4.64 -6.69 5.32
C VAL A 160 -4.49 -8.19 5.54
N SER A 161 -3.29 -8.64 5.90
CA SER A 161 -3.03 -10.04 6.25
C SER A 161 -3.71 -10.37 7.56
N VAL A 162 -4.67 -11.29 7.52
CA VAL A 162 -5.42 -11.77 8.69
C VAL A 162 -5.48 -13.30 8.63
N PRO A 163 -5.46 -13.99 9.79
CA PRO A 163 -5.60 -15.44 9.82
C PRO A 163 -6.77 -15.89 8.95
N TYR A 164 -6.50 -16.82 8.03
CA TYR A 164 -7.56 -17.32 7.16
C TYR A 164 -8.66 -17.94 8.00
N ARG A 165 -9.89 -17.45 7.75
CA ARG A 165 -11.11 -18.03 8.28
C ARG A 165 -11.83 -18.73 7.15
N GLU A 166 -12.11 -20.01 7.35
CA GLU A 166 -12.90 -20.80 6.41
C GLU A 166 -14.27 -20.15 6.20
N ALA A 167 -14.66 -20.01 4.93
CA ALA A 167 -15.95 -19.47 4.56
C ALA A 167 -17.07 -20.45 4.96
N PRO A 168 -18.23 -19.96 5.43
CA PRO A 168 -19.40 -20.80 5.61
C PRO A 168 -19.87 -21.40 4.27
N SER A 169 -20.74 -22.42 4.34
CA SER A 169 -21.36 -22.98 3.14
C SER A 169 -22.26 -21.96 2.43
N ASP A 170 -22.54 -22.18 1.14
CA ASP A 170 -23.44 -21.32 0.36
C ASP A 170 -24.82 -21.16 1.03
N SER A 171 -25.36 -22.22 1.62
CA SER A 171 -26.66 -22.17 2.30
C SER A 171 -26.61 -21.28 3.54
N GLU A 172 -25.56 -21.40 4.35
CA GLU A 172 -25.36 -20.57 5.54
C GLU A 172 -25.14 -19.10 5.15
N ALA A 173 -24.33 -18.83 4.13
CA ALA A 173 -24.09 -17.48 3.63
C ALA A 173 -25.38 -16.82 3.11
N ARG A 174 -26.22 -17.57 2.37
CA ARG A 174 -27.56 -17.10 1.94
C ARG A 174 -28.45 -16.78 3.12
N GLY A 175 -28.45 -17.60 4.16
CA GLY A 175 -29.18 -17.36 5.41
C GLY A 175 -28.71 -16.09 6.12
N LEU A 176 -27.39 -15.89 6.24
CA LEU A 176 -26.80 -14.67 6.81
C LEU A 176 -27.17 -13.43 6.00
N PHE A 177 -27.07 -13.49 4.67
CA PHE A 177 -27.44 -12.37 3.81
C PHE A 177 -28.94 -12.05 3.90
N ALA A 178 -29.80 -13.07 3.89
CA ALA A 178 -31.24 -12.89 4.09
C ALA A 178 -31.56 -12.25 5.46
N LYS A 179 -30.84 -12.66 6.53
CA LYS A 179 -30.95 -12.02 7.85
C LYS A 179 -30.52 -10.56 7.82
N LEU A 180 -29.40 -10.23 7.16
CA LEU A 180 -28.95 -8.85 6.97
C LEU A 180 -30.03 -7.99 6.28
N MET A 181 -30.63 -8.50 5.20
CA MET A 181 -31.68 -7.79 4.45
C MET A 181 -33.02 -7.71 5.22
N GLY A 182 -33.38 -8.74 5.96
CA GLY A 182 -34.63 -8.77 6.74
C GLY A 182 -34.55 -7.93 8.02
N HIS A 183 -33.53 -8.15 8.85
CA HIS A 183 -33.39 -7.55 10.18
C HIS A 183 -32.58 -6.24 10.15
N GLY A 184 -31.97 -5.91 9.00
CA GLY A 184 -31.18 -4.69 8.81
C GLY A 184 -29.74 -4.79 9.31
N ARG A 185 -29.36 -5.81 10.08
CA ARG A 185 -28.03 -5.98 10.67
C ARG A 185 -27.69 -7.44 10.97
N LEU A 186 -26.41 -7.72 11.20
CA LEU A 186 -25.87 -9.00 11.70
C LEU A 186 -25.37 -8.84 13.14
N GLU A 187 -25.36 -9.93 13.90
CA GLU A 187 -25.04 -9.92 15.33
C GLU A 187 -23.86 -10.87 15.65
N GLY A 188 -23.05 -10.51 16.64
CA GLY A 188 -21.91 -11.33 17.05
C GLY A 188 -20.95 -11.65 15.91
N GLY A 189 -20.61 -12.92 15.73
CA GLY A 189 -19.69 -13.40 14.70
C GLY A 189 -20.26 -13.49 13.28
N GLU A 190 -21.54 -13.19 13.08
CA GLU A 190 -22.24 -13.35 11.80
C GLU A 190 -21.67 -12.46 10.69
N SER A 191 -21.34 -11.20 11.01
CA SER A 191 -20.73 -10.29 10.04
C SER A 191 -19.38 -10.81 9.54
N ALA A 192 -18.57 -11.38 10.43
CA ALA A 192 -17.28 -11.94 10.07
C ALA A 192 -17.41 -13.22 9.22
N ALA A 193 -18.47 -14.03 9.45
CA ALA A 193 -18.74 -15.21 8.64
C ALA A 193 -19.19 -14.84 7.21
N LEU A 194 -20.11 -13.87 7.08
CA LEU A 194 -20.52 -13.36 5.77
C LEU A 194 -19.36 -12.65 5.06
N GLU A 195 -18.56 -11.87 5.77
CA GLU A 195 -17.36 -11.23 5.21
C GLU A 195 -16.36 -12.26 4.70
N ALA A 196 -16.12 -13.36 5.43
CA ALA A 196 -15.23 -14.43 4.97
C ALA A 196 -15.72 -15.08 3.67
N TYR A 197 -17.04 -15.31 3.55
CA TYR A 197 -17.66 -15.79 2.31
C TYR A 197 -17.49 -14.81 1.15
N LEU A 198 -17.86 -13.54 1.37
CA LEU A 198 -17.77 -12.50 0.35
C LEU A 198 -16.32 -12.22 -0.07
N ARG A 199 -15.36 -12.32 0.85
CA ARG A 199 -13.93 -12.21 0.54
C ARG A 199 -13.52 -13.27 -0.46
N ASP A 200 -13.86 -14.54 -0.23
CA ASP A 200 -13.53 -15.63 -1.15
C ASP A 200 -14.16 -15.37 -2.54
N LYS A 201 -15.42 -14.93 -2.61
CA LYS A 201 -16.09 -14.55 -3.89
C LYS A 201 -15.46 -13.35 -4.58
N VAL A 202 -15.10 -12.30 -3.83
CA VAL A 202 -14.43 -11.12 -4.39
C VAL A 202 -13.04 -11.47 -4.91
N LEU A 203 -12.30 -12.37 -4.24
CA LEU A 203 -11.00 -12.85 -4.72
C LEU A 203 -11.14 -13.63 -6.03
N GLU A 204 -12.13 -14.51 -6.17
CA GLU A 204 -12.46 -15.20 -7.43
C GLU A 204 -12.76 -14.19 -8.56
N ILE A 205 -13.57 -13.17 -8.27
CA ILE A 205 -13.89 -12.11 -9.24
C ILE A 205 -12.64 -11.33 -9.63
N CYS A 206 -11.78 -10.97 -8.66
CA CYS A 206 -10.52 -10.27 -8.96
C CYS A 206 -9.62 -11.07 -9.91
N GLY A 207 -9.51 -12.38 -9.73
CA GLY A 207 -8.75 -13.26 -10.63
C GLY A 207 -9.31 -13.23 -12.06
N ARG A 208 -10.63 -13.36 -12.21
CA ARG A 208 -11.30 -13.30 -13.53
C ARG A 208 -11.18 -11.95 -14.21
N GLU A 209 -11.32 -10.85 -13.47
CA GLU A 209 -11.32 -9.48 -14.02
C GLU A 209 -9.91 -8.86 -14.11
N GLY A 210 -8.87 -9.58 -13.67
CA GLY A 210 -7.47 -9.15 -13.72
C GLY A 210 -7.06 -8.14 -12.65
N PHE A 211 -7.84 -7.98 -11.56
CA PHE A 211 -7.53 -7.06 -10.46
C PHE A 211 -6.43 -7.62 -9.57
N VAL A 212 -5.49 -6.74 -9.21
CA VAL A 212 -4.47 -7.05 -8.20
C VAL A 212 -5.04 -6.86 -6.80
N VAL A 213 -4.76 -7.79 -5.90
CA VAL A 213 -5.10 -7.69 -4.48
C VAL A 213 -3.84 -7.34 -3.70
N ALA A 214 -3.69 -6.07 -3.35
CA ALA A 214 -2.64 -5.59 -2.46
C ALA A 214 -2.92 -6.04 -1.03
N VAL A 215 -1.95 -6.70 -0.39
CA VAL A 215 -2.06 -7.23 0.97
C VAL A 215 -1.06 -6.51 1.85
N HIS A 216 -1.55 -5.72 2.81
CA HIS A 216 -0.71 -5.22 3.90
C HIS A 216 -0.25 -6.40 4.76
N SER A 217 1.05 -6.62 4.87
CA SER A 217 1.60 -7.67 5.73
C SER A 217 2.91 -7.21 6.36
N GLY A 218 3.30 -7.82 7.46
CA GLY A 218 4.53 -7.45 8.15
C GLY A 218 4.33 -6.26 9.08
N VAL A 219 5.29 -5.34 9.04
CA VAL A 219 5.39 -4.21 9.95
C VAL A 219 4.14 -3.33 9.87
N TRP A 220 3.48 -3.13 11.01
CA TRP A 220 2.55 -2.04 11.34
C TRP A 220 2.13 -2.21 12.81
N ASP A 221 2.34 -1.18 13.62
CA ASP A 221 2.09 -1.21 15.07
C ASP A 221 2.66 -2.47 15.76
N ASP A 222 1.82 -3.36 16.29
CA ASP A 222 2.25 -4.70 16.70
C ASP A 222 2.47 -5.60 15.47
N PHE A 223 3.75 -5.73 15.09
CA PHE A 223 4.17 -6.45 13.90
C PHE A 223 3.60 -7.87 13.81
N ARG A 224 3.27 -8.53 14.94
CA ARG A 224 2.77 -9.92 15.00
C ARG A 224 1.40 -10.11 14.35
N ASN A 225 0.57 -9.07 14.31
CA ASN A 225 -0.83 -9.19 13.91
C ASN A 225 -1.02 -9.42 12.41
N LEU A 226 -0.09 -8.93 11.60
CA LEU A 226 -0.18 -8.94 10.14
C LEU A 226 0.83 -9.89 9.50
N ASP A 227 1.12 -11.01 10.19
CA ASP A 227 2.03 -12.04 9.69
C ASP A 227 1.68 -12.41 8.23
N PRO A 228 2.63 -12.34 7.28
CA PRO A 228 2.37 -12.63 5.88
C PRO A 228 1.91 -14.07 5.63
N ARG A 229 2.25 -15.01 6.52
CA ARG A 229 1.87 -16.42 6.40
C ARG A 229 0.39 -16.66 6.58
N HIS A 230 -0.32 -15.76 7.25
CA HIS A 230 -1.78 -15.82 7.38
C HIS A 230 -2.48 -15.84 6.00
N SER A 231 -1.85 -15.28 4.97
CA SER A 231 -2.41 -15.19 3.61
C SER A 231 -2.08 -16.41 2.73
N ILE A 232 -1.22 -17.35 3.18
CA ILE A 232 -0.85 -18.55 2.40
C ILE A 232 -2.07 -19.36 1.92
N PRO A 233 -3.09 -19.62 2.76
CA PRO A 233 -4.29 -20.33 2.30
C PRO A 233 -4.99 -19.64 1.13
N LEU A 234 -4.97 -18.30 1.07
CA LEU A 234 -5.58 -17.55 -0.03
C LEU A 234 -4.78 -17.74 -1.33
N PHE A 235 -3.44 -17.71 -1.25
CA PHE A 235 -2.58 -17.88 -2.43
C PHE A 235 -2.80 -19.24 -3.11
N ILE A 236 -3.00 -20.29 -2.30
CA ILE A 236 -3.26 -21.66 -2.77
C ILE A 236 -4.67 -21.78 -3.37
N ARG A 237 -5.69 -21.18 -2.70
CA ARG A 237 -7.10 -21.30 -3.10
C ARG A 237 -7.45 -20.49 -4.34
N PHE A 238 -6.78 -19.36 -4.58
CA PHE A 238 -7.08 -18.44 -5.67
C PHE A 238 -5.88 -18.27 -6.62
N PRO A 239 -5.49 -19.33 -7.35
CA PRO A 239 -4.30 -19.31 -8.21
C PRO A 239 -4.39 -18.25 -9.33
N ASP A 240 -5.59 -17.93 -9.81
CA ASP A 240 -5.77 -16.92 -10.86
C ASP A 240 -5.72 -15.46 -10.35
N THR A 241 -5.77 -15.27 -9.03
CA THR A 241 -5.78 -13.94 -8.41
C THR A 241 -4.36 -13.48 -8.10
N LYS A 242 -3.97 -12.31 -8.63
CA LYS A 242 -2.66 -11.71 -8.34
C LYS A 242 -2.66 -11.07 -6.96
N PHE A 243 -1.75 -11.50 -6.09
CA PHE A 243 -1.55 -10.90 -4.77
C PHE A 243 -0.27 -10.06 -4.76
N ASP A 244 -0.37 -8.79 -4.40
CA ASP A 244 0.78 -7.91 -4.18
C ASP A 244 1.07 -7.77 -2.68
N LEU A 245 2.09 -8.48 -2.20
CA LEU A 245 2.41 -8.61 -0.78
C LEU A 245 3.39 -7.52 -0.31
N TYR A 246 2.94 -6.67 0.60
CA TYR A 246 3.64 -5.45 0.99
C TYR A 246 4.76 -5.69 2.01
N HIS A 247 5.64 -4.70 2.09
CA HIS A 247 6.64 -4.49 3.14
C HIS A 247 7.75 -5.54 3.22
N MET A 248 8.02 -6.26 2.14
CA MET A 248 9.14 -7.24 2.09
C MET A 248 9.03 -8.30 3.21
N GLY A 249 7.81 -8.50 3.75
CA GLY A 249 7.58 -9.37 4.89
C GLY A 249 8.14 -8.92 6.23
N MET A 250 8.72 -7.73 6.38
CA MET A 250 9.44 -7.35 7.61
C MET A 250 8.58 -7.54 8.88
N PRO A 251 9.06 -8.26 9.93
CA PRO A 251 10.40 -8.83 10.09
C PRO A 251 10.62 -10.24 9.47
N TRP A 252 9.58 -10.91 8.96
CA TRP A 252 9.59 -12.21 8.27
C TRP A 252 10.09 -12.18 6.83
N VAL A 253 11.21 -11.50 6.60
CA VAL A 253 11.77 -11.30 5.25
C VAL A 253 11.97 -12.64 4.52
N ARG A 254 12.51 -13.63 5.22
CA ARG A 254 12.79 -14.97 4.67
C ARG A 254 11.54 -15.78 4.37
N ASP A 255 10.52 -15.71 5.22
CA ASP A 255 9.24 -16.37 4.96
C ASP A 255 8.63 -15.82 3.65
N VAL A 256 8.73 -14.51 3.43
CA VAL A 256 8.22 -13.88 2.21
C VAL A 256 9.08 -14.17 0.97
N VAL A 257 10.39 -14.40 1.12
CA VAL A 257 11.22 -14.96 0.03
C VAL A 257 10.63 -16.29 -0.45
N PHE A 258 10.35 -17.23 0.46
CA PHE A 258 9.75 -18.52 0.09
C PHE A 258 8.33 -18.37 -0.46
N ILE A 259 7.52 -17.48 0.10
CA ILE A 259 6.19 -17.18 -0.43
C ILE A 259 6.29 -16.68 -1.88
N GLY A 260 7.14 -15.69 -2.14
CA GLY A 260 7.34 -15.10 -3.46
C GLY A 260 7.92 -16.08 -4.49
N GLY A 261 8.72 -17.05 -4.08
CA GLY A 261 9.25 -18.06 -4.99
C GLY A 261 8.29 -19.24 -5.26
N ASN A 262 7.45 -19.61 -4.28
CA ASN A 262 6.63 -20.82 -4.36
C ASN A 262 5.33 -20.64 -5.16
N TRP A 263 4.67 -19.48 -5.08
CA TRP A 263 3.34 -19.28 -5.67
C TRP A 263 3.39 -18.27 -6.82
N HIS A 264 3.07 -18.73 -8.04
CA HIS A 264 3.16 -17.93 -9.27
C HIS A 264 2.33 -16.64 -9.24
N ASN A 265 1.25 -16.63 -8.47
CA ASN A 265 0.30 -15.53 -8.32
C ASN A 265 0.66 -14.54 -7.20
N VAL A 266 1.76 -14.75 -6.47
CA VAL A 266 2.20 -13.85 -5.39
C VAL A 266 3.39 -13.00 -5.83
N TYR A 267 3.23 -11.69 -5.80
CA TYR A 267 4.21 -10.66 -6.10
C TYR A 267 4.68 -9.99 -4.81
N ILE A 268 5.92 -9.51 -4.79
CA ILE A 268 6.54 -8.92 -3.60
C ILE A 268 6.74 -7.42 -3.84
N ASN A 269 6.27 -6.61 -2.92
CA ASN A 269 6.42 -5.16 -2.97
C ASN A 269 7.17 -4.66 -1.74
N TRP A 270 8.26 -3.94 -2.01
CA TRP A 270 9.13 -3.36 -0.98
C TRP A 270 8.67 -1.99 -0.53
N CYS A 271 7.39 -1.64 -0.77
CA CYS A 271 6.79 -0.43 -0.24
C CYS A 271 7.05 -0.33 1.27
N TRP A 272 7.35 0.87 1.73
CA TRP A 272 7.74 1.18 3.12
C TRP A 272 9.06 0.57 3.63
N SER A 273 9.49 -0.59 3.14
CA SER A 273 10.61 -1.38 3.68
C SER A 273 11.92 -0.62 3.78
N HIS A 274 12.23 0.22 2.79
CA HIS A 274 13.52 0.93 2.72
C HIS A 274 13.73 1.93 3.86
N ILE A 275 12.65 2.49 4.43
CA ILE A 275 12.71 3.42 5.57
C ILE A 275 12.44 2.74 6.91
N VAL A 276 11.86 1.53 6.90
CA VAL A 276 11.71 0.70 8.10
C VAL A 276 13.10 0.30 8.60
N SER A 277 13.95 -0.24 7.72
CA SER A 277 15.33 -0.59 8.06
C SER A 277 16.24 -0.64 6.84
N TYR A 278 17.22 0.27 6.80
CA TYR A 278 18.25 0.35 5.76
C TYR A 278 18.98 -0.99 5.56
N TYR A 279 19.48 -1.60 6.64
CA TYR A 279 20.27 -2.83 6.54
C TYR A 279 19.42 -4.07 6.24
N MET A 280 18.22 -4.19 6.81
CA MET A 280 17.34 -5.32 6.50
C MET A 280 16.87 -5.27 5.05
N ALA A 281 16.62 -4.08 4.49
CA ALA A 281 16.33 -3.93 3.06
C ALA A 281 17.50 -4.43 2.21
N GLN A 282 18.73 -4.01 2.51
CA GLN A 282 19.90 -4.46 1.74
C GLN A 282 20.15 -5.96 1.80
N SER A 283 20.06 -6.57 2.98
CA SER A 283 20.22 -8.03 3.11
C SER A 283 19.07 -8.77 2.43
N GLY A 284 17.84 -8.30 2.63
CA GLY A 284 16.64 -8.86 2.02
C GLY A 284 16.73 -8.88 0.50
N ILE A 285 17.12 -7.78 -0.15
CA ILE A 285 17.22 -7.70 -1.62
C ILE A 285 18.08 -8.82 -2.21
N LEU A 286 19.22 -9.13 -1.58
CA LEU A 286 20.09 -10.25 -2.01
C LEU A 286 19.40 -11.61 -1.83
N GLU A 287 18.70 -11.81 -0.71
CA GLU A 287 17.95 -13.06 -0.45
C GLU A 287 16.77 -13.24 -1.43
N TYR A 288 16.08 -12.16 -1.81
CA TYR A 288 15.07 -12.22 -2.87
C TYR A 288 15.69 -12.53 -4.23
N LEU A 289 16.82 -11.90 -4.57
CA LEU A 289 17.51 -12.15 -5.84
C LEU A 289 17.91 -13.63 -6.00
N ASP A 290 18.21 -14.31 -4.88
CA ASP A 290 18.62 -15.72 -4.88
C ASP A 290 17.50 -16.70 -5.20
N TYR A 291 16.25 -16.37 -4.86
CA TYR A 291 15.15 -17.35 -4.90
C TYR A 291 13.91 -16.87 -5.65
N VAL A 292 13.58 -15.58 -5.62
CA VAL A 292 12.37 -15.04 -6.23
C VAL A 292 12.65 -14.58 -7.66
N PRO A 293 11.86 -15.02 -8.65
CA PRO A 293 11.99 -14.53 -10.02
C PRO A 293 11.96 -13.00 -10.09
N VAL A 294 12.94 -12.41 -10.78
CA VAL A 294 13.12 -10.94 -10.84
C VAL A 294 11.90 -10.19 -11.39
N ASN A 295 11.05 -10.87 -12.16
CA ASN A 295 9.80 -10.32 -12.69
C ASN A 295 8.66 -10.24 -11.66
N LYS A 296 8.87 -10.66 -10.41
CA LYS A 296 7.83 -10.67 -9.36
C LYS A 296 7.98 -9.58 -8.30
N ILE A 297 8.98 -8.71 -8.47
CA ILE A 297 9.37 -7.72 -7.46
C ILE A 297 8.95 -6.31 -7.90
N ILE A 298 8.36 -5.56 -6.98
CA ILE A 298 8.08 -4.12 -7.09
C ILE A 298 9.00 -3.40 -6.09
N ALA A 299 9.88 -2.56 -6.61
CA ALA A 299 10.96 -1.95 -5.82
C ALA A 299 10.49 -0.90 -4.82
N PHE A 300 9.38 -0.20 -5.07
CA PHE A 300 9.08 1.02 -4.32
C PHE A 300 7.59 1.31 -4.16
N GLY A 301 7.25 1.81 -2.97
CA GLY A 301 5.98 2.43 -2.64
C GLY A 301 6.14 3.23 -1.34
N GLY A 302 5.60 4.45 -1.31
CA GLY A 302 5.82 5.37 -0.18
C GLY A 302 5.11 4.96 1.11
N ASP A 303 3.88 4.45 0.99
CA ASP A 303 2.95 4.15 2.08
C ASP A 303 2.80 5.28 3.11
N TYR A 304 2.69 6.51 2.61
CA TYR A 304 2.52 7.72 3.42
C TYR A 304 1.07 8.20 3.43
N SER A 305 0.61 8.64 4.59
CA SER A 305 -0.57 9.49 4.73
C SER A 305 -0.17 10.98 4.72
N ALA A 306 -1.14 11.86 4.49
CA ALA A 306 -0.95 13.28 4.75
C ALA A 306 -0.54 13.53 6.23
N PRO A 307 0.28 14.56 6.53
CA PRO A 307 0.88 15.54 5.62
C PRO A 307 2.36 15.22 5.32
N CYS A 308 2.67 14.08 4.70
CA CYS A 308 4.06 13.62 4.47
C CYS A 308 4.44 13.46 2.99
N LEU A 309 3.91 14.30 2.09
CA LEU A 309 4.11 14.19 0.64
C LEU A 309 5.60 14.23 0.25
N GLU A 310 6.34 15.19 0.76
CA GLU A 310 7.74 15.46 0.44
C GLU A 310 8.66 14.31 0.85
N LYS A 311 8.30 13.58 1.91
CA LYS A 311 9.05 12.41 2.38
C LYS A 311 9.09 11.28 1.35
N VAL A 312 8.16 11.25 0.38
CA VAL A 312 8.20 10.30 -0.75
C VAL A 312 9.52 10.41 -1.49
N ILE A 313 10.07 11.62 -1.66
CA ILE A 313 11.35 11.83 -2.37
C ILE A 313 12.51 11.25 -1.59
N GLY A 314 12.62 11.57 -0.30
CA GLY A 314 13.67 10.99 0.52
C GLY A 314 13.58 9.46 0.60
N HIS A 315 12.38 8.90 0.70
CA HIS A 315 12.17 7.45 0.67
C HIS A 315 12.58 6.85 -0.69
N LEU A 316 12.21 7.47 -1.82
CA LEU A 316 12.61 7.00 -3.15
C LEU A 316 14.14 6.95 -3.31
N ARG A 317 14.85 7.97 -2.81
CA ARG A 317 16.32 7.98 -2.82
C ARG A 317 16.89 6.84 -1.99
N MET A 318 16.34 6.60 -0.81
CA MET A 318 16.74 5.47 0.03
C MET A 318 16.49 4.11 -0.66
N ALA A 319 15.39 3.97 -1.39
CA ALA A 319 15.11 2.77 -2.18
C ALA A 319 16.17 2.57 -3.27
N GLN A 320 16.47 3.62 -4.03
CA GLN A 320 17.49 3.61 -5.09
C GLN A 320 18.87 3.24 -4.55
N GLU A 321 19.29 3.83 -3.42
CA GLU A 321 20.57 3.54 -2.78
C GLU A 321 20.65 2.10 -2.24
N ASN A 322 19.58 1.61 -1.61
CA ASN A 322 19.54 0.24 -1.07
C ASN A 322 19.65 -0.79 -2.19
N ILE A 323 18.92 -0.59 -3.28
CA ILE A 323 18.93 -1.47 -4.45
C ILE A 323 20.30 -1.40 -5.14
N ALA A 324 20.83 -0.20 -5.39
CA ALA A 324 22.15 -0.05 -6.00
C ALA A 324 23.25 -0.70 -5.14
N THR A 325 23.19 -0.56 -3.81
CA THR A 325 24.15 -1.17 -2.90
C THR A 325 24.08 -2.69 -2.94
N ALA A 326 22.87 -3.27 -2.89
CA ALA A 326 22.70 -4.72 -2.94
C ALA A 326 23.14 -5.30 -4.28
N LEU A 327 22.72 -4.71 -5.40
CA LEU A 327 23.10 -5.16 -6.74
C LEU A 327 24.62 -5.01 -6.98
N ALA A 328 25.25 -3.93 -6.49
CA ALA A 328 26.70 -3.78 -6.58
C ALA A 328 27.45 -4.88 -5.82
N ARG A 329 26.91 -5.36 -4.68
CA ARG A 329 27.47 -6.54 -3.99
C ARG A 329 27.34 -7.79 -4.85
N ALA A 330 26.17 -8.06 -5.42
CA ALA A 330 25.97 -9.22 -6.31
C ALA A 330 26.92 -9.20 -7.52
N VAL A 331 27.18 -8.03 -8.10
CA VAL A 331 28.15 -7.86 -9.18
C VAL A 331 29.58 -8.14 -8.73
N ARG A 332 30.01 -7.55 -7.61
CA ARG A 332 31.34 -7.75 -7.05
C ARG A 332 31.59 -9.22 -6.70
N ASP A 333 30.57 -9.90 -6.20
CA ASP A 333 30.63 -11.30 -5.82
C ASP A 333 30.54 -12.24 -7.05
N GLY A 334 30.50 -11.70 -8.27
CA GLY A 334 30.49 -12.45 -9.54
C GLY A 334 29.18 -13.17 -9.84
N ARG A 335 28.09 -12.84 -9.12
CA ARG A 335 26.78 -13.51 -9.26
C ARG A 335 25.96 -12.96 -10.42
N MET A 336 26.24 -11.73 -10.86
CA MET A 336 25.62 -11.12 -12.04
C MET A 336 26.53 -10.06 -12.67
N SER A 337 26.31 -9.72 -13.94
CA SER A 337 26.99 -8.61 -14.61
C SER A 337 26.37 -7.25 -14.25
N VAL A 338 27.08 -6.16 -14.57
CA VAL A 338 26.54 -4.79 -14.42
C VAL A 338 25.27 -4.61 -15.26
N ASP A 339 25.24 -5.12 -16.49
CA ASP A 339 24.08 -5.00 -17.37
C ASP A 339 22.86 -5.73 -16.81
N GLN A 340 23.05 -6.94 -16.25
CA GLN A 340 22.00 -7.71 -15.58
C GLN A 340 21.46 -6.98 -14.34
N ALA A 341 22.35 -6.32 -13.58
CA ALA A 341 21.94 -5.51 -12.43
C ALA A 341 21.10 -4.29 -12.87
N ILE A 342 21.49 -3.60 -13.94
CA ILE A 342 20.73 -2.46 -14.49
C ILE A 342 19.37 -2.93 -14.98
N GLU A 343 19.31 -4.06 -15.68
CA GLU A 343 18.07 -4.67 -16.15
C GLU A 343 17.14 -5.02 -14.99
N ALA A 344 17.64 -5.71 -13.95
CA ALA A 344 16.85 -6.04 -12.77
C ALA A 344 16.28 -4.79 -12.07
N ALA A 345 17.10 -3.75 -11.89
CA ALA A 345 16.64 -2.49 -11.31
C ALA A 345 15.54 -1.83 -12.16
N ARG A 346 15.70 -1.80 -13.48
CA ARG A 346 14.69 -1.28 -14.41
C ARG A 346 13.38 -2.07 -14.30
N MET A 347 13.46 -3.40 -14.24
CA MET A 347 12.29 -4.25 -14.06
C MET A 347 11.56 -3.92 -12.76
N TRP A 348 12.29 -3.82 -11.63
CA TRP A 348 11.66 -3.61 -10.33
C TRP A 348 11.03 -2.23 -10.15
N PHE A 349 11.66 -1.18 -10.70
CA PHE A 349 11.13 0.19 -10.62
C PHE A 349 10.05 0.50 -11.66
N TRP A 350 10.03 -0.20 -12.80
CA TRP A 350 9.18 0.17 -13.93
C TRP A 350 8.44 -1.02 -14.55
N ASP A 351 9.15 -1.94 -15.22
CA ASP A 351 8.49 -2.91 -16.10
C ASP A 351 7.54 -3.85 -15.32
N ASN A 352 7.94 -4.25 -14.11
CA ASN A 352 7.13 -5.11 -13.25
C ASN A 352 5.87 -4.43 -12.72
N PRO A 353 5.92 -3.30 -11.98
CA PRO A 353 4.70 -2.68 -11.48
C PRO A 353 3.73 -2.30 -12.61
N VAL A 354 4.24 -1.82 -13.76
CA VAL A 354 3.42 -1.51 -14.94
C VAL A 354 2.69 -2.75 -15.46
N ARG A 355 3.37 -3.89 -15.58
CA ARG A 355 2.76 -5.15 -16.04
C ARG A 355 1.83 -5.78 -15.00
N ILE A 356 2.22 -5.77 -13.73
CA ILE A 356 1.47 -6.45 -12.65
C ILE A 356 0.09 -5.81 -12.49
N TYR A 357 0.05 -4.47 -12.44
CA TYR A 357 -1.17 -3.67 -12.29
C TYR A 357 -1.82 -3.24 -13.60
N ASP A 358 -1.29 -3.72 -14.74
CA ASP A 358 -1.78 -3.38 -16.09
C ASP A 358 -1.93 -1.86 -16.31
N LEU A 359 -0.89 -1.10 -15.97
CA LEU A 359 -0.93 0.37 -16.00
C LEU A 359 -0.88 0.93 -17.43
N ASN A 360 -0.44 0.14 -18.41
CA ASN A 360 -0.39 0.56 -19.82
C ASN A 360 -1.78 0.87 -20.38
N ARG A 361 -2.84 0.21 -19.89
CA ARG A 361 -4.23 0.53 -20.27
C ARG A 361 -4.64 1.96 -19.89
N LEU A 362 -3.94 2.59 -18.94
CA LEU A 362 -4.18 3.95 -18.47
C LEU A 362 -3.28 4.99 -19.14
N ALA A 363 -2.24 4.54 -19.85
CA ALA A 363 -1.36 5.39 -20.62
C ALA A 363 -2.07 5.74 -21.94
N SER A 364 -2.68 6.92 -21.97
CA SER A 364 -3.18 7.58 -23.18
C SER A 364 -2.32 8.80 -23.45
#